data_AF-H9VVK9-F1
#
_entry.id   AF-H9VVK9-F1
#
_cell.length_a   1.000
_cell.length_b   1.000
_cell.length_c   1.000
_cell.angle_alpha   90.00
_cell.angle_beta   90.00
_cell.angle_gamma   90.00
#
_symmetry.space_group_name_H-M   'P 1'
#
loop_
_entity.id
_entity.type
_entity.pdbx_description
1 polymer ?
#
loop_
_entity_poly.entity_id
_entity_poly.type
_entity_poly.pdbx_seq_one_letter_code
_entity_poly.pdbx_strand_id
1 'polypeptide(L)'
;RKLFRVMDSRLDGLYPSKGAYKAAILALHCLTPEAKQRPRMSEVVEKLEVIQSIKDTSKYSQRDGPGNGNGNRNLNHSPQN
;
A
#
# COMPACT_ATOMS: atom_id res chain seq x y z
N ARG A 1 1.24 11.97 -5.90
CA ARG A 1 0.04 12.07 -5.04
C ARG A 1 -0.10 10.78 -4.24
N LYS A 2 -0.29 10.83 -2.92
CA LYS A 2 -0.35 9.63 -2.05
C LYS A 2 -1.71 8.95 -2.20
N LEU A 3 -1.79 7.87 -2.99
CA LEU A 3 -3.01 7.11 -3.25
C LEU A 3 -3.74 6.70 -1.95
N PHE A 4 -2.97 6.31 -0.92
CA PHE A 4 -3.46 5.95 0.42
C PHE A 4 -4.37 6.99 1.10
N ARG A 5 -4.31 8.26 0.69
CA ARG A 5 -5.17 9.32 1.25
C ARG A 5 -6.55 9.40 0.60
N VAL A 6 -6.72 8.77 -0.56
CA VAL A 6 -7.95 8.85 -1.38
C VAL A 6 -8.68 7.51 -1.40
N MET A 7 -7.97 6.41 -1.10
CA MET A 7 -8.60 5.12 -0.87
C MET A 7 -9.47 5.14 0.39
N ASP A 8 -10.48 4.27 0.43
CA ASP A 8 -11.39 4.15 1.57
C ASP A 8 -10.60 3.82 2.84
N SER A 9 -10.68 4.71 3.84
CA SER A 9 -9.98 4.57 5.12
C SER A 9 -10.44 3.33 5.89
N ARG A 10 -11.66 2.82 5.64
CA ARG A 10 -12.19 1.61 6.27
C ARG A 10 -11.54 0.33 5.77
N LEU A 11 -10.81 0.39 4.65
CA LEU A 11 -10.02 -0.75 4.17
C LEU A 11 -8.73 -0.92 4.98
N ASP A 12 -8.35 0.05 5.81
CA ASP A 12 -7.17 -0.01 6.71
C ASP A 12 -5.86 -0.43 6.02
N GLY A 13 -5.71 -0.06 4.74
CA GLY A 13 -4.56 -0.46 3.93
C GLY A 13 -4.50 -1.95 3.55
N LEU A 14 -5.54 -2.72 3.87
CA LEU A 14 -5.70 -4.14 3.54
C LEU A 14 -6.12 -4.32 2.07
N TYR A 15 -5.29 -3.82 1.16
CA TYR A 15 -5.47 -4.00 -0.26
C TYR A 15 -4.13 -4.04 -1.00
N PRO A 16 -4.05 -4.74 -2.15
CA PRO A 16 -2.82 -4.79 -2.93
C PRO A 16 -2.48 -3.39 -3.44
N SER A 17 -1.41 -2.80 -2.93
CA SER A 17 -0.99 -1.43 -3.29
C SER A 17 -0.84 -1.25 -4.81
N LYS A 18 -0.33 -2.30 -5.49
CA LYS A 18 -0.18 -2.32 -6.96
C LYS A 18 -1.52 -2.39 -7.69
N GLY A 19 -2.47 -3.20 -7.18
CA GLY A 19 -3.82 -3.30 -7.73
C GLY A 19 -4.57 -1.98 -7.58
N ALA A 20 -4.54 -1.38 -6.39
CA ALA A 20 -5.15 -0.09 -6.12
C ALA A 20 -4.57 1.02 -7.01
N TYR A 21 -3.24 1.05 -7.21
CA TYR A 21 -2.64 2.03 -8.10
C TYR A 21 -3.13 1.89 -9.54
N LYS A 22 -3.16 0.67 -10.08
CA LYS A 22 -3.68 0.42 -11.43
C LYS A 22 -5.15 0.79 -11.56
N ALA A 23 -5.98 0.48 -10.55
CA ALA A 23 -7.38 0.86 -10.52
C ALA A 23 -7.54 2.39 -10.53
N ALA A 24 -6.72 3.12 -9.78
CA ALA A 24 -6.76 4.58 -9.76
C ALA A 24 -6.35 5.20 -11.12
N ILE A 25 -5.36 4.63 -11.80
CA ILE A 25 -5.00 5.05 -13.16
C ILE A 25 -6.13 4.77 -14.14
N LEU A 26 -6.80 3.61 -14.03
CA LEU A 26 -7.95 3.29 -14.85
C LEU A 26 -9.10 4.28 -14.62
N ALA A 27 -9.41 4.59 -13.37
CA ALA A 27 -10.41 5.60 -13.02
C ALA A 27 -10.06 6.99 -13.58
N LEU A 28 -8.79 7.41 -13.49
CA LEU A 28 -8.33 8.67 -14.07
C LEU A 28 -8.55 8.70 -15.58
N HIS A 29 -8.26 7.60 -16.28
CA HIS A 29 -8.48 7.49 -17.72
C HIS A 29 -9.97 7.56 -18.08
N CYS A 30 -10.85 6.92 -17.29
CA CYS A 30 -12.30 7.00 -17.47
C CYS A 30 -12.85 8.42 -17.24
N LEU A 31 -12.22 9.20 -16.35
CA LEU A 31 -12.61 10.57 -16.01
C LEU A 31 -11.98 11.64 -16.91
N THR A 32 -11.27 11.25 -17.98
CA THR A 32 -10.67 12.20 -18.93
C THR A 32 -11.75 13.17 -19.47
N PRO A 33 -11.50 14.50 -19.51
CA PRO A 33 -12.47 15.47 -20.01
C PRO A 33 -12.89 15.16 -21.45
N GLU A 34 -11.94 14.76 -22.29
CA GLU A 34 -12.14 14.40 -23.68
C GLU A 34 -12.80 13.02 -23.81
N ALA A 35 -14.08 12.99 -24.20
CA ALA A 35 -14.85 11.75 -24.34
C ALA A 35 -14.19 10.72 -25.29
N LYS A 36 -13.52 11.19 -26.35
CA LYS A 36 -12.81 10.33 -27.32
C LYS A 36 -11.58 9.60 -26.74
N GLN A 37 -11.04 10.09 -25.62
CA GLN A 37 -9.91 9.47 -24.95
C GLN A 37 -10.35 8.52 -23.83
N ARG A 38 -11.65 8.49 -23.50
CA ARG A 38 -12.15 7.55 -22.50
C ARG A 38 -12.08 6.12 -23.08
N PRO A 39 -11.69 5.14 -22.26
CA PRO A 39 -11.61 3.75 -22.70
C PRO A 39 -13.00 3.19 -23.01
N ARG A 40 -13.06 2.21 -23.91
CA ARG A 40 -14.27 1.42 -24.12
C ARG A 40 -14.52 0.52 -22.92
N MET A 41 -15.78 0.21 -22.64
CA MET A 41 -16.12 -0.66 -21.50
C MET A 41 -15.49 -2.05 -21.60
N SER A 42 -15.27 -2.60 -22.81
CA SER A 42 -14.53 -3.85 -22.99
C SER A 42 -13.11 -3.76 -22.43
N GLU A 43 -12.38 -2.68 -22.76
CA GLU A 43 -11.02 -2.45 -22.26
C GLU A 43 -11.00 -2.20 -20.74
N VAL A 44 -12.06 -1.59 -20.20
CA VAL A 44 -12.21 -1.40 -18.75
C VAL A 44 -12.35 -2.75 -18.06
N VAL A 45 -13.19 -3.65 -18.58
CA VAL A 45 -13.40 -4.99 -18.02
C VAL A 45 -12.11 -5.81 -18.08
N GLU A 46 -11.45 -5.87 -19.24
CA GLU A 46 -10.15 -6.55 -19.40
C GLU A 46 -9.11 -6.06 -18.38
N LYS A 47 -9.02 -4.74 -18.19
CA LYS A 47 -8.09 -4.16 -17.19
C LYS A 47 -8.50 -4.51 -15.76
N LEU A 48 -9.79 -4.56 -15.46
CA LEU A 48 -10.28 -4.94 -14.13
C LEU A 48 -10.03 -6.41 -13.81
N GLU A 49 -10.17 -7.31 -14.79
CA GLU A 49 -9.81 -8.73 -14.64
C GLU A 49 -8.32 -8.89 -14.29
N VAL A 50 -7.45 -8.16 -15.00
CA VAL A 50 -6.02 -8.12 -14.68
C VAL A 50 -5.78 -7.56 -13.28
N ILE A 51 -6.48 -6.51 -12.87
CA ILE A 51 -6.35 -5.94 -11.52
C ILE A 51 -6.79 -6.95 -10.45
N GLN A 52 -7.90 -7.66 -10.67
CA GLN A 52 -8.42 -8.67 -9.76
C GLN A 52 -7.46 -9.85 -9.58
N SER A 53 -6.70 -10.20 -10.63
CA SER A 53 -5.67 -11.24 -10.56
C SER A 53 -4.45 -10.87 -9.69
N ILE A 54 -4.29 -9.59 -9.35
CA ILE A 54 -3.20 -9.12 -8.49
C ILE A 54 -3.52 -9.49 -7.04
N LYS A 55 -3.00 -10.62 -6.60
CA LYS A 55 -3.06 -11.04 -5.19
C LYS A 55 -2.07 -10.24 -4.35
N ASP A 56 -2.48 -9.99 -3.11
CA ASP A 56 -1.61 -9.37 -2.12
C ASP A 56 -0.49 -10.36 -1.73
N THR A 57 0.74 -10.05 -2.10
CA THR A 57 1.90 -10.62 -1.41
C THR A 57 2.18 -9.74 -0.21
N SER A 58 1.24 -9.70 0.74
CA SER A 58 1.43 -9.03 2.02
C SER A 58 2.47 -9.83 2.82
N LYS A 59 3.76 -9.66 2.49
CA LYS A 59 4.76 -9.76 3.53
C LYS A 59 4.46 -8.60 4.46
N TYR A 60 3.96 -8.95 5.64
CA TYR A 60 4.06 -8.13 6.84
C TYR A 60 5.53 -7.69 6.98
N SER A 61 5.88 -6.57 6.37
CA SER A 61 7.18 -5.94 6.56
C SER A 61 6.92 -4.57 7.14
N GLN A 62 6.72 -4.63 8.46
CA GLN A 62 7.33 -3.74 9.45
C GLN A 62 7.03 -2.25 9.27
N ARG A 63 5.96 -1.82 9.93
CA ARG A 63 5.88 -0.47 10.48
C ARG A 63 5.37 -0.51 11.91
N ASP A 64 6.08 -1.21 12.78
CA ASP A 64 6.10 -0.91 14.22
C ASP A 64 7.46 -1.35 14.79
N GLY A 65 8.15 -0.42 15.47
CA GLY A 65 9.42 -0.65 16.18
C GLY A 65 9.21 -1.40 17.50
N PRO A 66 10.29 -1.73 18.27
CA PRO A 66 11.13 -0.71 18.89
C PRO A 66 12.66 -0.99 18.81
N GLY A 67 13.45 -0.03 19.31
CA GLY A 67 14.88 0.15 19.05
C GLY A 67 15.84 -1.00 19.36
N ASN A 68 16.84 -1.14 18.50
CA ASN A 68 18.06 -1.91 18.74
C ASN A 68 19.22 -0.95 19.03
N GLY A 69 19.39 -0.58 20.29
CA GLY A 69 20.59 0.08 20.80
C GLY A 69 21.52 -0.95 21.42
N ASN A 70 22.54 -1.39 20.68
CA ASN A 70 23.66 -2.13 21.24
C ASN A 70 24.44 -1.21 22.20
N GLY A 71 24.10 -1.27 23.48
CA GLY A 71 24.83 -0.62 24.57
C GLY A 71 25.16 -1.66 25.64
N ASN A 72 26.34 -2.27 25.52
CA ASN A 72 26.91 -3.16 26.51
C ASN A 72 27.11 -2.39 27.84
N ARG A 73 26.20 -2.56 28.81
CA ARG A 73 26.41 -2.11 30.19
C ARG A 73 26.57 -3.33 31.09
N ASN A 74 27.83 -3.70 31.28
CA ASN A 74 28.29 -4.60 32.31
C ASN A 74 28.01 -3.95 33.68
N LEU A 75 27.01 -4.46 34.41
CA LEU A 75 26.75 -4.11 35.80
C LEU A 75 27.46 -5.13 36.68
N ASN A 76 28.75 -4.89 36.93
CA ASN A 76 29.44 -5.58 38.01
C ASN A 76 29.13 -4.87 39.33
N HIS A 77 28.64 -5.71 40.23
CA HIS A 77 28.30 -5.50 41.63
C HIS A 77 29.46 -4.91 42.46
N SER A 78 29.14 -4.05 43.42
CA SER A 78 29.71 -4.12 44.78
C SER A 78 28.86 -3.27 45.74
N PRO A 79 28.29 -3.86 46.80
CA PRO A 79 27.69 -3.10 47.89
C PRO A 79 28.68 -2.88 49.05
N GLN A 80 28.49 -1.74 49.72
CA GLN A 80 28.77 -1.43 51.14
C GLN A 80 30.23 -1.44 51.64
N ASN A 81 30.76 -0.24 51.94
CA ASN A 81 30.82 0.35 53.29
C ASN A 81 31.35 1.79 53.18
#